data_AF-A0A9P6Q4R2-F1
#
_entry.id   AF-A0A9P6Q4R2-F1
#
_cell.length_a   1.000
_cell.length_b   1.000
_cell.length_c   1.000
_cell.angle_alpha   90.00
_cell.angle_beta   90.00
_cell.angle_gamma   90.00
#
_symmetry.space_group_name_H-M   'P 1'
#
loop_
_entity.id
_entity.type
_entity.pdbx_description
1 polymer ?
#
loop_
_entity_poly.entity_id
_entity_poly.type
_entity_poly.pdbx_seq_one_letter_code
_entity_poly.pdbx_strand_id
1 'polypeptide(L)'
;MNMNPMSNMPGQQPQQPLQPGGATAEQVAFFNSIFRENCPFKFVVGGVSGFVFGGLFGFVMSSLDFAGPSMTYPNLQELSTREQMRIMMKDMGTRSYSSAKNFAVVGAIFSSSECFIEGYRAKNDLYNGAAAGCFTGGVLAARGGVKATAVGCAGFAAFSSAIDYWFRHNSD
;
A
#
# COMPACT_ATOMS: atom_id res chain seq x y z
N MET A 1 -33.29 -11.86 -41.79
CA MET A 1 -33.43 -10.47 -41.31
C MET A 1 -34.19 -10.52 -39.99
N ASN A 2 -33.50 -10.41 -38.86
CA ASN A 2 -34.11 -9.86 -37.66
C ASN A 2 -32.97 -9.24 -36.83
N MET A 3 -32.85 -7.92 -36.94
CA MET A 3 -31.98 -7.10 -36.12
C MET A 3 -32.77 -6.76 -34.86
N ASN A 4 -32.22 -7.08 -33.69
CA ASN A 4 -32.58 -6.38 -32.46
C ASN A 4 -31.31 -6.08 -31.65
N PRO A 5 -31.26 -4.93 -30.97
CA PRO A 5 -30.04 -4.15 -30.84
C PRO A 5 -29.31 -4.44 -29.53
N MET A 6 -28.04 -4.81 -29.66
CA MET A 6 -27.04 -4.51 -28.64
C MET A 6 -26.72 -3.02 -28.73
N SER A 7 -27.20 -2.24 -27.76
CA SER A 7 -26.54 -0.98 -27.42
C SER A 7 -27.04 -0.45 -26.09
N ASN A 8 -26.09 -0.28 -25.17
CA ASN A 8 -26.10 0.70 -24.08
C ASN A 8 -26.49 0.23 -22.66
N MET A 9 -25.59 -0.53 -22.01
CA MET A 9 -25.23 -0.32 -20.60
C MET A 9 -23.76 -0.72 -20.37
N PRO A 10 -22.87 0.17 -19.89
CA PRO A 10 -21.53 -0.23 -19.46
C PRO A 10 -21.57 -0.64 -17.99
N GLY A 11 -21.20 -1.88 -17.65
CA GLY A 11 -20.70 -2.20 -16.30
C GLY A 11 -21.22 -3.42 -15.53
N GLN A 12 -21.80 -4.45 -16.16
CA GLN A 12 -22.03 -5.72 -15.45
C GLN A 12 -20.77 -6.61 -15.48
N GLN A 13 -20.09 -6.75 -14.34
CA GLN A 13 -19.23 -7.88 -14.02
C GLN A 13 -19.94 -8.78 -12.97
N PRO A 14 -19.69 -10.10 -12.97
CA PRO A 14 -20.66 -11.13 -12.58
C PRO A 14 -20.88 -11.26 -11.07
N GLN A 15 -22.11 -11.62 -10.69
CA GLN A 15 -22.55 -11.93 -9.33
C GLN A 15 -21.84 -13.19 -8.79
N GLN A 16 -21.00 -13.05 -7.76
CA GLN A 16 -20.51 -14.19 -6.96
C GLN A 16 -21.46 -14.46 -5.77
N PRO A 17 -21.75 -15.74 -5.43
CA PRO A 17 -22.77 -16.11 -4.45
C PRO A 17 -22.34 -15.84 -2.99
N LEU A 18 -23.36 -15.63 -2.16
CA LEU A 18 -23.38 -15.18 -0.77
C LEU A 18 -22.60 -16.13 0.20
N GLN A 19 -21.59 -15.61 0.90
CA GLN A 19 -20.88 -16.31 1.98
C GLN A 19 -21.33 -15.78 3.36
N PRO A 20 -21.77 -16.63 4.31
CA PRO A 20 -22.33 -16.18 5.57
C PRO A 20 -21.19 -15.80 6.54
N GLY A 21 -21.08 -14.51 6.86
CA GLY A 21 -20.05 -13.95 7.75
C GLY A 21 -19.23 -12.80 7.16
N GLY A 22 -19.38 -12.52 5.86
CA GLY A 22 -18.76 -11.37 5.18
C GLY A 22 -19.71 -10.18 5.04
N ALA A 23 -19.14 -8.98 4.88
CA ALA A 23 -19.88 -7.77 4.53
C ALA A 23 -20.86 -8.04 3.37
N THR A 24 -22.08 -7.52 3.44
CA THR A 24 -23.10 -7.79 2.42
C THR A 24 -22.62 -7.34 1.04
N ALA A 25 -23.05 -7.99 -0.04
CA ALA A 25 -22.69 -7.60 -1.41
C ALA A 25 -23.04 -6.11 -1.70
N GLU A 26 -24.07 -5.59 -1.03
CA GLU A 26 -24.46 -4.18 -1.04
C GLU A 26 -23.43 -3.30 -0.31
N GLN A 27 -22.90 -3.73 0.84
CA GLN A 27 -21.79 -3.05 1.53
C GLN A 27 -20.51 -3.06 0.69
N VAL A 28 -20.19 -4.17 0.01
CA VAL A 28 -19.02 -4.25 -0.87
C VAL A 28 -19.19 -3.37 -2.11
N ALA A 29 -20.39 -3.32 -2.69
CA ALA A 29 -20.70 -2.43 -3.81
C ALA A 29 -20.63 -0.95 -3.41
N PHE A 30 -21.16 -0.59 -2.24
CA PHE A 30 -21.04 0.75 -1.67
C PHE A 30 -19.58 1.11 -1.36
N PHE A 31 -18.81 0.19 -0.81
CA PHE A 31 -17.39 0.41 -0.54
C PHE A 31 -16.62 0.61 -1.85
N ASN A 32 -16.91 -0.17 -2.88
CA ASN A 32 -16.29 -0.07 -4.20
C ASN A 32 -16.65 1.24 -4.93
N SER A 33 -17.88 1.73 -4.84
CA SER A 33 -18.27 3.01 -5.43
C SER A 33 -17.61 4.18 -4.70
N ILE A 34 -17.62 4.18 -3.36
CA ILE A 34 -16.95 5.19 -2.54
C ILE A 34 -15.44 5.20 -2.84
N PHE A 35 -14.79 4.04 -2.95
CA PHE A 35 -13.36 3.92 -3.25
C PHE A 35 -12.98 4.36 -4.65
N ARG A 36 -13.83 4.11 -5.65
CA ARG A 36 -13.52 4.50 -7.04
C ARG A 36 -13.70 5.99 -7.28
N GLU A 37 -14.66 6.63 -6.63
CA GLU A 37 -15.04 8.00 -6.94
C GLU A 37 -14.33 9.04 -6.06
N ASN A 38 -13.80 8.64 -4.89
CA ASN A 38 -13.21 9.57 -3.94
C ASN A 38 -11.69 9.35 -3.75
N CYS A 39 -10.89 10.06 -4.55
CA CYS A 39 -9.43 10.06 -4.39
C CYS A 39 -8.94 10.51 -3.00
N PRO A 40 -9.57 11.48 -2.31
CA PRO A 40 -9.21 11.80 -0.93
C PRO A 40 -9.44 10.64 0.04
N PHE A 41 -10.48 9.86 -0.18
CA PHE A 41 -10.76 8.68 0.63
C PHE A 41 -9.73 7.58 0.37
N LYS A 42 -9.40 7.30 -0.91
CA LYS A 42 -8.31 6.38 -1.29
C LYS A 42 -6.97 6.81 -0.67
N PHE A 43 -6.66 8.11 -0.64
CA PHE A 43 -5.46 8.64 0.03
C PHE A 43 -5.44 8.29 1.51
N VAL A 44 -6.54 8.57 2.24
CA VAL A 44 -6.62 8.31 3.68
C VAL A 44 -6.54 6.82 3.98
N VAL A 45 -7.29 5.99 3.25
CA VAL A 45 -7.27 4.54 3.50
C VAL A 45 -5.92 3.93 3.11
N GLY A 46 -5.32 4.34 2.00
CA GLY A 46 -3.98 3.93 1.60
C GLY A 46 -2.91 4.35 2.63
N GLY A 47 -3.05 5.54 3.22
CA GLY A 47 -2.19 6.01 4.30
C GLY A 47 -2.36 5.22 5.59
N VAL A 48 -3.59 4.94 6.00
CA VAL A 48 -3.89 4.17 7.22
C VAL A 48 -3.43 2.71 7.07
N SER A 49 -3.70 2.08 5.93
CA SER A 49 -3.26 0.71 5.66
C SER A 49 -1.73 0.61 5.64
N GLY A 50 -1.06 1.57 5.00
CA GLY A 50 0.39 1.72 5.01
C GLY A 50 0.94 1.94 6.42
N PHE A 51 0.29 2.77 7.24
CA PHE A 51 0.70 3.01 8.63
C PHE A 51 0.66 1.74 9.48
N VAL A 52 -0.44 0.99 9.40
CA VAL A 52 -0.61 -0.26 10.15
C VAL A 52 0.44 -1.29 9.71
N PHE A 53 0.59 -1.49 8.39
CA PHE A 53 1.57 -2.42 7.85
C PHE A 53 3.00 -2.03 8.22
N GLY A 54 3.36 -0.76 8.09
CA GLY A 54 4.68 -0.24 8.44
C GLY A 54 4.98 -0.28 9.93
N GLY A 55 3.97 -0.13 10.79
CA GLY A 55 4.11 -0.25 12.24
C GLY A 55 4.41 -1.68 12.65
N LEU A 56 3.67 -2.65 12.11
CA LEU A 56 3.93 -4.08 12.34
C LEU A 56 5.28 -4.50 11.78
N PHE A 57 5.58 -4.13 10.54
CA PHE A 57 6.87 -4.41 9.90
C PHE A 57 8.03 -3.79 10.70
N GLY A 58 7.91 -2.53 11.12
CA GLY A 58 8.93 -1.84 11.89
C GLY A 58 9.11 -2.40 13.31
N PHE A 59 8.03 -2.88 13.94
CA PHE A 59 8.09 -3.56 15.22
C PHE A 59 8.84 -4.89 15.11
N VAL A 60 8.48 -5.71 14.12
CA VAL A 60 9.15 -7.00 13.87
C VAL A 60 10.62 -6.77 13.50
N MET A 61 10.92 -5.85 12.59
CA MET A 61 12.31 -5.57 12.21
C MET A 61 13.15 -5.08 13.40
N SER A 62 12.59 -4.23 14.24
CA SER A 62 13.27 -3.78 15.46
C SER A 62 13.55 -4.96 16.40
N SER A 63 12.62 -5.91 16.52
CA SER A 63 12.83 -7.11 17.35
C SER A 63 13.99 -7.98 16.85
N LEU A 64 14.21 -8.06 15.53
CA LEU A 64 15.32 -8.81 14.93
C LEU A 64 16.67 -8.10 15.10
N ASP A 65 16.70 -6.77 15.01
CA ASP A 65 17.91 -5.97 15.26
C ASP A 65 18.43 -6.14 16.70
N PHE A 66 17.52 -6.37 17.67
CA PHE A 66 17.90 -6.68 19.06
C PHE A 66 18.37 -8.13 19.27
N ALA A 67 18.01 -9.04 18.36
CA ALA A 67 18.48 -10.43 18.39
C ALA A 67 19.83 -10.64 17.66
N GLY A 68 20.27 -9.65 16.87
CA GLY A 68 21.52 -9.69 16.10
C GLY A 68 22.76 -9.24 16.90
N PRO A 69 23.98 -9.59 16.44
CA PRO A 69 25.25 -9.25 17.12
C PRO A 69 25.61 -7.75 17.06
N SER A 70 24.86 -6.95 16.32
CA SER A 70 25.02 -5.49 16.19
C SER A 70 24.25 -4.75 17.29
N MET A 71 24.67 -4.96 18.54
CA MET A 71 24.17 -4.21 19.70
C MET A 71 24.47 -2.71 19.51
N THR A 72 23.44 -1.93 19.16
CA THR A 72 23.52 -0.47 19.00
C THR A 72 23.69 0.27 20.35
N TYR A 73 23.55 -0.42 21.47
CA TYR A 73 23.59 0.15 22.81
C TYR A 73 24.64 -0.54 23.70
N PRO A 74 25.93 -0.14 23.61
CA PRO A 74 27.03 -0.74 24.38
C PRO A 74 26.98 -0.50 25.89
N ASN A 75 26.01 0.29 26.40
CA ASN A 75 25.89 0.66 27.82
C ASN A 75 24.58 0.17 28.49
N LEU A 76 23.81 -0.74 27.89
CA LEU A 76 22.56 -1.23 28.49
C LEU A 76 22.77 -2.20 29.67
N GLN A 77 23.89 -2.94 29.69
CA GLN A 77 24.14 -3.97 30.70
C GLN A 77 24.38 -3.43 32.12
N GLU A 78 24.67 -2.13 32.28
CA GLU A 78 24.85 -1.50 33.59
C GLU A 78 23.55 -0.97 34.22
N LEU A 79 22.44 -0.90 33.48
CA LEU A 79 21.17 -0.37 33.99
C LEU A 79 20.21 -1.47 34.46
N SER A 80 19.35 -1.12 35.42
CA SER A 80 18.28 -1.99 35.95
C SER A 80 17.42 -2.57 34.82
N THR A 81 16.93 -3.81 34.96
CA THR A 81 16.04 -4.49 34.00
C THR A 81 14.81 -3.66 33.62
N ARG A 82 14.31 -2.81 34.53
CA ARG A 82 13.20 -1.89 34.25
C ARG A 82 13.61 -0.72 33.36
N GLU A 83 14.82 -0.22 33.51
CA GLU A 83 15.35 0.89 32.70
C GLU A 83 15.76 0.38 31.32
N GLN A 84 16.35 -0.80 31.23
CA GLN A 84 16.62 -1.49 29.96
C GLN A 84 15.34 -1.71 29.16
N MET A 85 14.27 -2.21 29.78
CA MET A 85 12.98 -2.36 29.12
C MET A 85 12.37 -1.02 28.70
N ARG A 86 12.50 0.03 29.52
CA ARG A 86 11.97 1.36 29.17
C ARG A 86 12.71 1.98 27.98
N ILE A 87 14.03 1.85 27.93
CA ILE A 87 14.86 2.32 26.81
C ILE A 87 14.55 1.49 25.56
N MET A 88 14.47 0.16 25.68
CA MET A 88 14.16 -0.75 24.58
C MET A 88 12.76 -0.48 23.99
N MET A 89 11.74 -0.33 24.83
CA MET A 89 10.39 0.02 24.37
C MET A 89 10.37 1.39 23.67
N LYS A 90 11.15 2.36 24.16
CA LYS A 90 11.23 3.70 23.56
C LYS A 90 11.94 3.67 22.21
N ASP A 91 13.04 2.92 22.08
CA ASP A 91 13.76 2.77 20.81
C ASP A 91 12.92 2.00 19.78
N MET A 92 12.35 0.85 20.19
CA MET A 92 11.48 0.02 19.37
C MET A 92 10.24 0.79 18.89
N GLY A 93 9.61 1.57 19.78
CA GLY A 93 8.48 2.44 19.44
C GLY A 93 8.87 3.54 18.46
N THR A 94 10.03 4.17 18.65
CA THR A 94 10.52 5.23 17.75
C THR A 94 10.80 4.70 16.35
N ARG A 95 11.45 3.54 16.25
CA ARG A 95 11.74 2.87 14.97
C ARG A 95 10.47 2.40 14.27
N SER A 96 9.58 1.71 14.99
CA SER A 96 8.29 1.27 14.45
C SER A 96 7.45 2.45 13.95
N TYR A 97 7.40 3.55 14.71
CA TYR A 97 6.69 4.76 14.32
C TYR A 97 7.29 5.45 13.10
N SER A 98 8.62 5.47 12.97
CA SER A 98 9.31 5.97 11.78
C SER A 98 8.95 5.14 10.55
N SER A 99 9.02 3.81 10.65
CA SER A 99 8.60 2.90 9.59
C SER A 99 7.13 3.09 9.21
N ALA A 100 6.23 3.15 10.19
CA ALA A 100 4.81 3.39 9.98
C ALA A 100 4.55 4.68 9.18
N LYS A 101 5.24 5.78 9.52
CA LYS A 101 5.15 7.04 8.76
C LYS A 101 5.59 6.90 7.31
N ASN A 102 6.72 6.23 7.07
CA ASN A 102 7.23 6.05 5.71
C ASN A 102 6.27 5.24 4.85
N PHE A 103 5.76 4.12 5.37
CA PHE A 103 4.78 3.29 4.65
C PHE A 103 3.43 3.97 4.49
N ALA A 104 3.00 4.80 5.45
CA ALA A 104 1.80 5.62 5.30
C ALA A 104 1.92 6.59 4.13
N VAL A 105 3.06 7.27 3.99
CA VAL A 105 3.31 8.19 2.86
C VAL A 105 3.33 7.44 1.54
N VAL A 106 4.01 6.28 1.48
CA VAL A 106 4.05 5.42 0.29
C VAL A 106 2.62 5.00 -0.11
N GLY A 107 1.85 4.44 0.81
CA GLY A 107 0.50 3.96 0.55
C GLY A 107 -0.47 5.07 0.15
N ALA A 108 -0.35 6.25 0.78
CA ALA A 108 -1.20 7.39 0.45
C ALA A 108 -0.90 7.94 -0.96
N ILE A 109 0.37 8.07 -1.35
CA ILE A 109 0.76 8.53 -2.70
C ILE A 109 0.37 7.48 -3.75
N PHE A 110 0.61 6.19 -3.48
CA PHE A 110 0.26 5.12 -4.41
C PHE A 110 -1.24 5.07 -4.69
N SER A 111 -2.07 4.98 -3.65
CA SER A 111 -3.53 4.88 -3.82
C SER A 111 -4.16 6.16 -4.41
N SER A 112 -3.61 7.33 -4.11
CA SER A 112 -4.10 8.58 -4.72
C SER A 112 -3.69 8.71 -6.18
N SER A 113 -2.44 8.41 -6.52
CA SER A 113 -1.95 8.47 -7.90
C SER A 113 -2.70 7.50 -8.83
N GLU A 114 -2.98 6.29 -8.35
CA GLU A 114 -3.81 5.34 -9.08
C GLU A 114 -5.22 5.91 -9.33
N CYS A 115 -5.86 6.50 -8.31
CA CYS A 115 -7.18 7.13 -8.46
C CYS A 115 -7.20 8.26 -9.50
N PHE A 116 -6.18 9.12 -9.52
CA PHE A 116 -6.09 10.19 -10.51
C PHE A 116 -5.88 9.65 -11.93
N ILE A 117 -5.07 8.59 -12.08
CA ILE A 117 -4.82 7.96 -13.39
C ILE A 117 -6.08 7.25 -13.89
N GLU A 118 -6.77 6.50 -13.02
CA GLU A 118 -8.05 5.87 -13.33
C GLU A 118 -9.11 6.90 -13.73
N GLY A 119 -9.20 8.00 -12.99
CA GLY A 119 -10.14 9.10 -13.28
C GLY A 119 -9.87 9.76 -14.64
N TYR A 120 -8.61 9.85 -15.06
CA TYR A 120 -8.25 10.42 -16.36
C TYR A 120 -8.44 9.43 -17.53
N ARG A 121 -8.11 8.15 -17.35
CA ARG A 121 -8.15 7.13 -18.42
C ARG A 121 -9.46 6.37 -18.52
N ALA A 122 -10.30 6.40 -17.48
CA ALA A 122 -11.54 5.62 -17.33
C ALA A 122 -11.37 4.10 -17.60
N LYS A 123 -10.17 3.57 -17.35
CA LYS A 123 -9.81 2.15 -17.48
C LYS A 123 -9.08 1.74 -16.21
N ASN A 124 -9.17 0.46 -15.82
CA ASN A 124 -8.35 -0.17 -14.78
C ASN A 124 -7.57 -1.32 -15.42
N ASP A 125 -6.30 -1.08 -15.72
CA ASP A 125 -5.37 -2.05 -16.31
C ASP A 125 -4.03 -2.04 -15.58
N LEU A 126 -3.18 -3.04 -15.90
CA LEU A 126 -1.81 -3.16 -15.35
C LEU A 126 -0.97 -1.90 -15.55
N TYR A 127 -1.24 -1.13 -16.60
CA TYR A 127 -0.52 0.10 -16.89
C TYR A 127 -0.77 1.18 -15.84
N ASN A 128 -1.99 1.28 -15.31
CA ASN A 128 -2.29 2.24 -14.26
C ASN A 128 -1.52 1.95 -12.97
N GLY A 129 -1.45 0.69 -12.55
CA GLY A 129 -0.65 0.27 -11.39
C GLY A 129 0.84 0.52 -11.60
N ALA A 130 1.36 0.22 -12.79
CA ALA A 130 2.76 0.51 -13.14
C ALA A 130 3.07 2.03 -13.14
N ALA A 131 2.18 2.85 -13.70
CA ALA A 131 2.33 4.29 -13.77
C ALA A 131 2.22 4.96 -12.38
N ALA A 132 1.26 4.52 -11.56
CA ALA A 132 1.11 4.94 -10.16
C ALA A 132 2.33 4.55 -9.34
N GLY A 133 2.84 3.32 -9.54
CA GLY A 133 4.08 2.83 -8.93
C GLY A 133 5.28 3.70 -9.32
N CYS A 134 5.49 3.93 -10.61
CA CYS A 134 6.57 4.80 -11.09
C CYS A 134 6.49 6.21 -10.49
N PHE A 135 5.29 6.82 -10.48
CA PHE A 135 5.08 8.14 -9.92
C PHE A 135 5.42 8.17 -8.43
N THR A 136 4.93 7.19 -7.66
CA THR A 136 5.19 7.07 -6.22
C THR A 136 6.69 6.92 -5.95
N GLY A 137 7.34 5.96 -6.60
CA GLY A 137 8.78 5.71 -6.44
C GLY A 137 9.64 6.90 -6.89
N GLY A 138 9.23 7.58 -7.96
CA GLY A 138 9.90 8.79 -8.46
C GLY A 138 9.79 9.95 -7.49
N VAL A 139 8.59 10.23 -6.95
CA VAL A 139 8.37 11.31 -5.97
C VAL A 139 9.16 11.08 -4.69
N LEU A 140 9.19 9.84 -4.20
CA LEU A 140 9.92 9.48 -2.98
C LEU A 140 11.44 9.60 -3.17
N ALA A 141 11.95 9.23 -4.35
CA ALA A 141 13.38 9.27 -4.65
C ALA A 141 13.86 10.60 -5.26
N ALA A 142 12.96 11.58 -5.46
CA ALA A 142 13.25 12.86 -6.11
C ALA A 142 14.43 13.59 -5.45
N ARG A 143 14.53 13.54 -4.13
CA ARG A 143 15.61 14.18 -3.36
C ARG A 143 16.98 13.51 -3.53
N GLY A 144 17.02 12.26 -4.02
CA GLY A 144 18.24 11.52 -4.32
C GLY A 144 18.83 11.81 -5.71
N GLY A 145 18.24 12.74 -6.46
CA GLY A 145 18.66 13.10 -7.82
C GLY A 145 18.07 12.19 -8.91
N VAL A 146 18.44 12.47 -10.17
CA VAL A 146 17.83 11.82 -11.36
C VAL A 146 18.05 10.32 -11.37
N LYS A 147 19.24 9.84 -11.00
CA LYS A 147 19.55 8.40 -10.94
C LYS A 147 18.69 7.67 -9.90
N ALA A 148 18.56 8.24 -8.70
CA ALA A 148 17.71 7.66 -7.66
C ALA A 148 16.24 7.67 -8.07
N THR A 149 15.78 8.76 -8.70
CA THR A 149 14.41 8.88 -9.23
C THR A 149 14.11 7.81 -10.28
N ALA A 150 15.04 7.59 -11.23
CA ALA A 150 14.88 6.59 -12.28
C ALA A 150 14.82 5.17 -11.69
N VAL A 151 15.71 4.85 -10.75
CA VAL A 151 15.71 3.55 -10.06
C VAL A 151 14.45 3.38 -9.21
N GLY A 152 14.02 4.42 -8.50
CA GLY A 152 12.80 4.42 -7.69
C GLY A 152 11.55 4.20 -8.55
N CYS A 153 11.41 4.92 -9.65
CA CYS A 153 10.32 4.70 -10.61
C CYS A 153 10.33 3.26 -11.15
N ALA A 154 11.48 2.79 -11.65
CA ALA A 154 11.57 1.45 -12.23
C ALA A 154 11.25 0.35 -11.21
N GLY A 155 11.77 0.46 -9.99
CA GLY A 155 11.53 -0.52 -8.93
C GLY A 155 10.07 -0.58 -8.49
N PHE A 156 9.45 0.57 -8.22
CA PHE A 156 8.03 0.61 -7.83
C PHE A 156 7.09 0.22 -8.98
N ALA A 157 7.39 0.62 -10.22
CA ALA A 157 6.61 0.20 -11.39
C ALA A 157 6.66 -1.32 -11.58
N ALA A 158 7.86 -1.91 -11.46
CA ALA A 158 8.04 -3.36 -11.57
C ALA A 158 7.31 -4.11 -10.45
N PHE A 159 7.43 -3.64 -9.20
CA PHE A 159 6.74 -4.23 -8.06
C PHE A 159 5.21 -4.17 -8.22
N SER A 160 4.65 -2.99 -8.54
CA SER A 160 3.22 -2.84 -8.75
C SER A 160 2.71 -3.71 -9.91
N SER A 161 3.45 -3.75 -11.02
CA SER A 161 3.09 -4.60 -12.16
C SER A 161 3.11 -6.09 -11.83
N ALA A 162 4.09 -6.53 -11.04
CA ALA A 162 4.21 -7.93 -10.63
C ALA A 162 3.04 -8.36 -9.73
N ILE A 163 2.66 -7.50 -8.77
CA ILE A 163 1.51 -7.74 -7.89
C ILE A 163 0.21 -7.77 -8.69
N ASP A 164 -0.02 -6.79 -9.58
CA ASP A 164 -1.22 -6.75 -10.42
C ASP A 164 -1.30 -7.95 -11.37
N TYR A 165 -0.15 -8.37 -11.93
CA TYR A 165 -0.07 -9.57 -12.76
C TYR A 165 -0.43 -10.81 -11.96
N TRP A 166 0.15 -10.97 -10.76
CA TRP A 166 -0.12 -12.10 -9.89
C TRP A 166 -1.60 -12.17 -9.48
N PHE A 167 -2.20 -11.08 -9.04
CA PHE A 167 -3.63 -11.08 -8.68
C PHE A 167 -4.54 -11.43 -9.86
N ARG A 168 -4.22 -10.94 -11.07
CA ARG A 168 -5.02 -11.22 -12.27
C ARG A 168 -4.89 -12.66 -12.75
N HIS A 169 -3.73 -13.29 -12.57
CA HIS A 169 -3.48 -14.67 -13.02
C HIS A 169 -3.93 -15.75 -12.02
N ASN A 170 -4.00 -15.43 -10.73
CA ASN A 170 -4.44 -16.38 -9.69
C ASN A 170 -5.92 -16.23 -9.32
N SER A 171 -6.70 -15.49 -10.11
CA SER A 171 -8.16 -15.35 -9.94
C SER A 171 -8.96 -16.37 -10.76
N ASP A 172 -8.31 -17.37 -11.35
CA ASP A 172 -8.89 -18.56 -11.99
C ASP A 172 -8.88 -19.76 -11.03
#